data_AF-A0A2T5D9C4-F1
#
_entry.id   AF-A0A2T5D9C4-F1
#
_cell.length_a   1.000
_cell.length_b   1.000
_cell.length_c   1.000
_cell.angle_alpha   90.00
_cell.angle_beta   90.00
_cell.angle_gamma   90.00
#
_symmetry.space_group_name_H-M   'P 1'
#
loop_
_entity.id
_entity.type
_entity.pdbx_description
1 polymer ?
#
loop_
_entity_poly.entity_id
_entity_poly.type
_entity_poly.pdbx_seq_one_letter_code
_entity_poly.pdbx_strand_id
1 'polypeptide(L)' 'MSNHDVKKIIENAFLRLLQERSYEQITVSTIVENAFVSRTTFYNYFKNKDDVLLSVLDDFYQNLISSKKRI' A
#
# COMPACT_ATOMS: atom_id res chain seq x y z
N MET A 1 -13.85 9.33 -6.29
CA MET A 1 -12.68 8.44 -6.24
C MET A 1 -13.21 7.02 -6.34
N SER A 2 -12.72 6.23 -7.28
CA SER A 2 -13.11 4.82 -7.40
C SER A 2 -12.48 4.01 -6.26
N ASN A 3 -13.04 2.84 -5.93
CA ASN A 3 -12.47 1.98 -4.88
C ASN A 3 -10.99 1.62 -5.15
N HIS A 4 -10.62 1.49 -6.43
CA HIS A 4 -9.25 1.19 -6.83
C HIS A 4 -8.27 2.32 -6.49
N ASP A 5 -8.71 3.58 -6.55
CA ASP A 5 -7.85 4.75 -6.31
C ASP A 5 -7.40 4.83 -4.84
N VAL A 6 -8.30 4.49 -3.90
CA VAL A 6 -8.00 4.54 -2.47
C VAL A 6 -6.98 3.49 -2.06
N LYS A 7 -7.10 2.27 -2.59
CA LYS A 7 -6.12 1.20 -2.40
C LYS A 7 -4.71 1.67 -2.77
N LYS A 8 -4.56 2.26 -3.95
CA LYS A 8 -3.28 2.79 -4.46
C LYS A 8 -2.76 3.96 -3.64
N ILE A 9 -3.63 4.83 -3.13
CA ILE A 9 -3.23 5.93 -2.24
C ILE A 9 -2.59 5.39 -0.95
N ILE A 10 -3.21 4.37 -0.34
CA ILE A 10 -2.70 3.74 0.87
C ILE A 10 -1.35 3.05 0.60
N GLU A 11 -1.23 2.29 -0.48
CA GLU A 11 0.02 1.63 -0.90
C GLU A 11 1.16 2.64 -1.11
N ASN A 12 0.87 3.75 -1.79
CA ASN A 12 1.86 4.79 -2.04
C ASN A 12 2.29 5.51 -0.75
N ALA A 13 1.37 5.76 0.19
CA ALA A 13 1.71 6.32 1.49
C ALA A 13 2.59 5.36 2.29
N PHE A 14 2.27 4.07 2.27
CA PHE A 14 3.08 3.03 2.92
C PHE A 14 4.50 2.93 2.32
N LEU A 15 4.63 2.97 0.99
CA LEU A 15 5.92 2.97 0.31
C LEU A 15 6.77 4.20 0.66
N ARG A 16 6.18 5.39 0.77
CA ARG A 16 6.90 6.59 1.23
C ARG A 16 7.41 6.43 2.66
N LEU A 17 6.57 5.90 3.55
CA LEU A 17 6.97 5.65 4.94
C LEU A 17 8.14 4.65 5.01
N LEU A 18 8.16 3.62 4.18
CA LEU A 18 9.26 2.65 4.09
C LEU A 18 10.59 3.28 3.63
N GLN A 19 10.56 4.41 2.92
CA GLN A 19 11.78 5.15 2.55
C GLN A 19 12.36 5.94 3.73
N GLU A 20 11.54 6.27 4.73
CA GLU A 20 11.92 7.14 5.85
C GLU A 20 12.26 6.38 7.13
N ARG A 21 11.67 5.20 7.34
CA ARG A 21 11.74 4.47 8.61
C ARG A 21 11.59 2.96 8.43
N SER A 22 11.99 2.19 9.43
CA SER A 22 11.89 0.72 9.36
C SER A 22 10.43 0.27 9.36
N TYR A 23 10.15 -0.89 8.76
CA TYR A 23 8.81 -1.45 8.66
C TYR A 23 8.14 -1.63 10.04
N GLU A 24 8.92 -1.98 11.06
CA GLU A 24 8.46 -2.18 12.44
C GLU A 24 7.89 -0.89 13.02
N GLN A 25 8.48 0.27 12.68
CA GLN A 25 8.06 1.59 13.14
C GLN A 25 6.79 2.11 12.44
N ILE A 26 6.40 1.50 11.32
CA ILE A 26 5.19 1.87 10.58
C ILE A 26 3.97 1.27 11.27
N THR A 27 2.94 2.10 11.45
CA THR A 27 1.65 1.71 12.02
C THR A 27 0.51 2.07 11.07
N VAL A 28 -0.67 1.47 11.27
CA VAL A 28 -1.88 1.87 10.53
C VAL A 28 -2.16 3.36 10.70
N SER A 29 -1.97 3.93 11.89
CA SER A 29 -2.13 5.37 12.17
C SER A 29 -1.27 6.22 11.25
N THR A 30 0.04 5.94 11.20
CA THR A 30 0.97 6.71 10.37
C THR A 30 0.65 6.56 8.89
N ILE A 31 0.18 5.38 8.45
CA ILE A 31 -0.22 5.16 7.05
C ILE A 31 -1.43 6.02 6.72
N VAL A 32 -2.50 5.99 7.53
CA VAL A 32 -3.74 6.72 7.21
C VAL A 32 -3.57 8.23 7.28
N GLU A 33 -2.70 8.72 8.17
CA GLU A 33 -2.31 10.13 8.25
C GLU A 33 -1.62 10.59 6.96
N ASN A 34 -0.66 9.80 6.44
CA ASN A 34 0.07 10.12 5.22
C ASN A 34 -0.74 9.87 3.93
N ALA A 35 -1.73 8.99 4.00
CA ALA A 35 -2.66 8.71 2.91
C ALA A 35 -3.85 9.69 2.86
N PHE A 36 -4.04 10.52 3.89
CA PHE A 36 -5.20 11.41 4.05
C PHE A 36 -6.55 10.65 3.97
N VAL A 37 -6.63 9.49 4.61
CA VAL A 37 -7.85 8.66 4.67
C VAL A 37 -8.24 8.38 6.13
N SER A 38 -9.50 8.03 6.36
CA SER A 38 -9.93 7.58 7.69
C SER A 38 -9.45 6.15 7.98
N ARG A 39 -9.34 5.77 9.26
CA ARG A 39 -9.09 4.36 9.64
C ARG A 39 -10.19 3.42 9.14
N THR A 40 -11.45 3.85 9.17
CA THR A 40 -12.58 3.08 8.61
C THR A 40 -12.36 2.82 7.13
N THR A 41 -11.95 3.85 6.38
CA THR A 41 -11.59 3.72 4.96
C THR A 41 -10.45 2.73 4.78
N PHE A 42 -9.38 2.81 5.58
CA PHE A 42 -8.27 1.84 5.52
C PHE A 42 -8.76 0.40 5.73
N TYR A 43 -9.56 0.16 6.77
CA TYR A 43 -10.05 -1.18 7.10
C TYR A 43 -11.06 -1.75 6.09
N ASN A 44 -11.61 -0.93 5.19
CA ASN A 44 -12.38 -1.42 4.05
C ASN A 44 -11.49 -2.11 2.98
N TYR A 45 -10.17 -1.85 2.98
CA TYR A 45 -9.23 -2.41 2.01
C TYR A 45 -8.20 -3.35 2.61
N PHE A 46 -7.73 -3.07 3.83
CA PHE A 46 -6.62 -3.79 4.47
C PHE A 46 -6.92 -4.06 5.94
N LYS A 47 -6.62 -5.26 6.44
CA LYS A 47 -6.84 -5.60 7.85
C LYS A 47 -5.74 -5.07 8.75
N ASN A 48 -4.53 -4.90 8.23
CA ASN A 48 -3.35 -4.42 8.95
C ASN A 48 -2.28 -3.93 7.95
N LYS A 49 -1.09 -3.57 8.44
CA LYS A 49 0.03 -3.10 7.58
C LYS A 49 0.67 -4.22 6.75
N ASP A 50 0.54 -5.47 7.16
CA ASP A 50 1.10 -6.64 6.50
C ASP A 50 0.32 -6.91 5.21
N ASP A 51 -1.02 -6.75 5.25
CA ASP A 51 -1.88 -6.81 4.07
C ASP A 51 -1.49 -5.73 3.03
N VAL A 52 -1.09 -4.53 3.48
CA VAL A 52 -0.60 -3.47 2.57
C VAL A 52 0.70 -3.89 1.91
N LEU A 53 1.63 -4.46 2.69
CA LEU A 53 2.91 -4.96 2.17
C LEU A 53 2.69 -6.07 1.13
N LEU A 54 1.82 -7.05 1.42
CA LEU A 54 1.50 -8.14 0.49
C LEU A 54 0.92 -7.58 -0.82
N SER A 55 0.01 -6.61 -0.73
CA SER A 55 -0.57 -5.97 -1.91
C SER A 55 0.47 -5.28 -2.79
N VAL A 56 1.39 -4.53 -2.17
CA VAL A 56 2.52 -3.90 -2.88
C VAL A 56 3.42 -4.93 -3.56
N LEU A 57 3.72 -6.04 -2.89
CA LEU A 57 4.54 -7.12 -3.44
C LEU A 57 3.84 -7.83 -4.60
N ASP A 58 2.54 -8.08 -4.50
CA ASP A 58 1.73 -8.66 -5.57
C ASP A 58 1.74 -7.76 -6.80
N ASP A 59 1.54 -6.45 -6.64
CA ASP A 59 1.59 -5.50 -7.75
C ASP A 59 2.98 -5.45 -8.39
N PHE A 60 4.04 -5.46 -7.58
CA PHE A 60 5.41 -5.52 -8.08
C PHE A 60 5.67 -6.82 -8.87
N TYR A 61 5.21 -7.96 -8.35
CA TYR A 61 5.35 -9.26 -8.99
C TYR A 61 4.60 -9.33 -10.32
N GLN A 62 3.37 -8.83 -10.37
CA GLN A 62 2.58 -8.75 -11.61
C GLN A 62 3.25 -7.86 -12.66
N ASN A 63 3.80 -6.72 -12.25
CA ASN A 63 4.55 -5.84 -13.14
C ASN A 63 5.82 -6.53 -13.67
N LEU A 64 6.54 -7.24 -12.81
CA LEU A 64 7.75 -7.98 -13.18
C LEU A 64 7.44 -9.07 -14.23
N ILE A 65 6.41 -9.89 -14.00
CA ILE A 65 6.03 -10.95 -14.97
C ILE A 65 5.52 -10.34 -16.27
N SER A 66 4.71 -9.28 -16.20
CA SER A 66 4.14 -8.62 -17.37
C SER A 66 5.21 -7.98 -18.25
N SER A 67 6.31 -7.50 -17.67
CA SER A 67 7.46 -6.95 -18.41
C SER A 67 8.20 -8.01 -19.24
N LYS A 68 8.19 -9.27 -18.80
CA LYS A 68 8.92 -10.39 -19.43
C LYS A 68 8.19 -10.99 -20.65
N LYS A 69 6.94 -10.58 -20.90
CA LYS A 69 6.08 -11.08 -21.99
C LYS A 69 6.15 -10.24 -23.29
N ARG A 70 7.09 -9.27 -23.36
CA ARG A 70 7.33 -8.39 -24.53
C ARG A 70 8.60 -8.79 -25.31
N ILE A 71 8.84 -10.09 -25.49
CA ILE A 71 9.90 -10.63 -26.33
C ILE A 71 9.36 -11.80 -27.13
#